data_AF-A0A7E4VP53-F1
#
_entry.id   AF-A0A7E4VP53-F1
#
_cell.length_a   1.000
_cell.length_b   1.000
_cell.length_c   1.000
_cell.angle_alpha   90.00
_cell.angle_beta   90.00
_cell.angle_gamma   90.00
#
_symmetry.space_group_name_H-M   'P 1'
#
loop_
_entity.id
_entity.type
_entity.pdbx_description
1 polymer ?
#
loop_
_entity_poly.entity_id
_entity_poly.type
_entity_poly.pdbx_seq_one_letter_code
_entity_poly.pdbx_strand_id
1 'polypeptide(L)'
;MPFSKEFNKNDIFITTDADIVPFHLKNHIPNVLAAQRVYLYNADCTNTTIVPPARGNYNVRMYPMSTIAATLSTWREIMGFSSTDFNGKYIESYLKAEFGKTFFHSNDGDKKNLIDKGLMWYADQSLISYKIDAWFKSNPDNRAASTLTRGGCHPRIDRSAWPEPKDMLNQKINLFGDAHVLEEGYAHGQWEKFRPLIQLVFKGSKYALLRKRFDQFRIDYVAH
;
A
#
# COMPACT_ATOMS: atom_id res chain seq x y z
N MET A 1 -14.46 10.92 11.67
CA MET A 1 -13.53 11.00 12.80
C MET A 1 -12.62 12.16 12.48
N PRO A 2 -12.58 13.23 13.29
CA PRO A 2 -11.57 14.25 13.06
C PRO A 2 -10.22 13.60 13.35
N PHE A 3 -9.29 13.64 12.40
CA PHE A 3 -7.89 13.28 12.60
C PHE A 3 -7.19 14.35 13.45
N SER A 4 -7.79 14.77 14.57
CA SER A 4 -7.35 15.91 15.38
C SER A 4 -6.26 15.55 16.39
N LYS A 5 -5.49 14.49 16.13
CA LYS A 5 -4.33 14.14 16.94
C LYS A 5 -3.10 14.47 16.11
N GLU A 6 -2.30 15.43 16.57
CA GLU A 6 -0.99 15.67 16.00
C GLU A 6 -0.18 14.36 16.08
N PHE A 7 0.41 13.96 14.95
CA PHE A 7 1.19 12.74 14.87
C PHE A 7 2.60 12.97 15.42
N ASN A 8 3.07 12.05 16.26
CA ASN A 8 4.43 12.03 16.80
C ASN A 8 5.41 11.46 15.76
N LYS A 9 6.67 11.92 15.78
CA LYS A 9 7.77 11.36 14.97
C LYS A 9 7.95 9.83 15.09
N ASN A 10 7.55 9.26 16.23
CA ASN A 10 7.63 7.82 16.52
C ASN A 10 6.37 7.05 16.14
N ASP A 11 5.30 7.73 15.71
CA ASP A 11 4.09 7.04 15.25
C ASP A 11 4.43 6.22 14.01
N ILE A 12 3.94 4.98 13.97
CA ILE A 12 4.17 4.04 12.86
C ILE A 12 3.08 4.27 11.81
N PHE A 13 3.51 4.59 10.60
CA PHE A 13 2.66 4.71 9.43
C PHE A 13 2.87 3.49 8.55
N ILE A 14 1.75 2.88 8.19
CA ILE A 14 1.69 1.74 7.29
C ILE A 14 1.03 2.25 6.01
N THR A 15 1.73 2.14 4.88
CA THR A 15 1.11 2.25 3.56
C THR A 15 0.91 0.86 2.98
N THR A 16 -0.17 0.70 2.23
CA THR A 16 -0.51 -0.51 1.49
C THR A 16 -0.97 -0.12 0.10
N ASP A 17 -0.93 -1.04 -0.87
CA ASP A 17 -1.78 -0.87 -2.04
C ASP A 17 -3.24 -0.72 -1.57
N ALA A 18 -4.01 0.09 -2.29
CA ALA A 18 -5.38 0.44 -1.93
C ALA A 18 -6.29 -0.79 -1.92
N ASP A 19 -5.89 -1.83 -2.63
CA ASP A 19 -6.55 -3.12 -2.70
C ASP A 19 -5.91 -4.18 -1.80
N ILE A 20 -4.99 -3.85 -0.90
CA ILE A 20 -4.37 -4.82 0.02
C ILE A 20 -4.83 -4.57 1.46
N VAL A 21 -5.22 -5.64 2.12
CA VAL A 21 -5.61 -5.62 3.53
C VAL A 21 -4.66 -6.51 4.33
N PRO A 22 -3.84 -5.93 5.23
CA PRO A 22 -2.94 -6.70 6.07
C PRO A 22 -3.71 -7.42 7.19
N PHE A 23 -3.43 -8.70 7.36
CA PHE A 23 -3.85 -9.48 8.53
C PHE A 23 -2.78 -9.41 9.60
N HIS A 24 -3.20 -9.48 10.87
CA HIS A 24 -2.27 -9.44 12.00
C HIS A 24 -1.31 -8.25 11.93
N LEU A 25 -1.82 -7.03 12.07
CA LEU A 25 -1.04 -5.77 11.97
C LEU A 25 0.32 -5.81 12.69
N LYS A 26 0.44 -6.54 13.81
CA LYS A 26 1.72 -6.77 14.53
C LYS A 26 2.84 -7.40 13.68
N ASN A 27 2.51 -8.14 12.63
CA ASN A 27 3.45 -8.78 11.69
C ASN A 27 3.83 -7.85 10.53
N HIS A 28 3.25 -6.66 10.49
CA HIS A 28 3.38 -5.64 9.44
C HIS A 28 4.00 -4.35 9.98
N ILE A 29 4.48 -4.35 11.22
CA ILE A 29 5.11 -3.20 11.87
C ILE A 29 6.59 -3.49 12.11
N PRO A 30 7.47 -2.48 11.99
CA PRO A 30 8.88 -2.65 12.32
C PRO A 30 9.07 -2.91 13.82
N ASN A 31 9.98 -3.83 14.16
CA ASN A 31 10.44 -4.02 15.53
C ASN A 31 11.45 -2.93 15.93
N VAL A 32 10.92 -1.81 16.40
CA VAL A 32 11.72 -0.63 16.80
C VAL A 32 12.72 -0.97 17.92
N LEU A 33 12.42 -1.94 18.79
CA LEU A 33 13.34 -2.40 19.84
C LEU A 33 14.56 -3.14 19.28
N ALA A 34 14.42 -3.75 18.10
CA ALA A 34 15.52 -4.35 17.34
C ALA A 34 16.19 -3.34 16.39
N ALA A 35 15.98 -2.03 16.61
CA ALA A 35 16.43 -0.94 15.77
C ALA A 35 15.89 -0.96 14.31
N GLN A 36 14.81 -1.70 14.05
CA GLN A 36 14.15 -1.67 12.75
C GLN A 36 13.39 -0.36 12.56
N ARG A 37 13.63 0.30 11.42
CA ARG A 37 13.06 1.61 11.07
C ARG A 37 12.08 1.51 9.91
N VAL A 38 12.33 0.58 8.99
CA VAL A 38 11.49 0.27 7.84
C VAL A 38 11.21 -1.22 7.80
N TYR A 39 9.96 -1.58 7.52
CA TYR A 39 9.52 -2.94 7.28
C TYR A 39 8.82 -3.01 5.93
N LEU A 40 9.26 -3.92 5.06
CA LEU A 40 8.64 -4.21 3.77
C LEU A 40 8.11 -5.64 3.78
N TYR A 41 6.80 -5.79 3.70
CA TYR A 41 6.16 -7.08 3.53
C TYR A 41 6.21 -7.49 2.05
N ASN A 42 6.26 -8.80 1.77
CA ASN A 42 6.33 -9.37 0.42
C ASN A 42 7.42 -8.79 -0.51
N ALA A 43 8.53 -8.27 0.02
CA ALA A 43 9.48 -7.44 -0.72
C ALA A 43 10.08 -8.06 -2.01
N ASP A 44 10.08 -9.39 -2.17
CA ASP A 44 10.61 -10.10 -3.34
C ASP A 44 9.55 -10.63 -4.32
N CYS A 45 8.28 -10.23 -4.20
CA CYS A 45 7.24 -10.75 -5.11
C CYS A 45 7.24 -10.11 -6.51
N THR A 46 8.13 -9.13 -6.76
CA THR A 46 8.28 -8.45 -8.05
C THR A 46 9.70 -8.52 -8.59
N ASN A 47 9.83 -8.62 -9.91
CA ASN A 47 11.11 -8.59 -10.61
C ASN A 47 11.78 -7.21 -10.50
N THR A 48 13.10 -7.15 -10.65
CA THR A 48 13.84 -5.90 -10.84
C THR A 48 13.32 -5.17 -12.08
N THR A 49 12.96 -3.88 -11.95
CA THR A 49 12.57 -3.04 -13.10
C THR A 49 13.59 -1.93 -13.31
N ILE A 50 13.62 -1.39 -14.53
CA ILE A 50 14.37 -0.17 -14.86
C ILE A 50 13.40 1.00 -14.68
N VAL A 51 13.69 1.90 -13.73
CA VAL A 51 12.88 3.11 -13.57
C VAL A 51 13.23 4.08 -14.72
N PRO A 52 12.27 4.56 -15.52
CA PRO A 52 12.51 5.45 -16.65
C PRO A 52 13.08 6.83 -16.24
N PRO A 53 13.62 7.61 -17.20
CA PRO A 53 14.98 8.17 -17.11
C PRO A 53 15.06 9.66 -16.76
N ALA A 54 14.16 10.23 -15.96
CA ALA A 54 14.25 11.68 -15.68
C ALA A 54 15.59 12.08 -15.02
N ARG A 55 16.28 11.13 -14.35
CA ARG A 55 17.62 11.30 -13.78
C ARG A 55 18.69 10.31 -14.29
N GLY A 56 18.41 9.55 -15.35
CA GLY A 56 19.31 8.51 -15.88
C GLY A 56 18.83 7.09 -15.59
N ASN A 57 19.50 6.10 -16.19
CA ASN A 57 19.16 4.68 -16.04
C ASN A 57 19.58 4.19 -14.65
N TYR A 58 18.63 4.12 -13.71
CA TYR A 58 18.86 3.49 -12.41
C TYR A 58 18.22 2.11 -12.39
N ASN A 59 19.06 1.09 -12.25
CA ASN A 59 18.61 -0.25 -11.89
C ASN A 59 18.29 -0.25 -10.40
N VAL A 60 17.00 -0.19 -10.08
CA VAL A 60 16.52 -0.32 -8.71
C VAL A 60 15.71 -1.59 -8.58
N ARG A 61 15.82 -2.24 -7.42
CA ARG A 61 14.90 -3.32 -7.08
C ARG A 61 13.50 -2.71 -6.98
N MET A 62 12.55 -3.26 -7.73
CA MET A 62 11.17 -2.86 -7.58
C MET A 62 10.61 -3.58 -6.35
N TYR A 63 10.25 -2.82 -5.33
CA TYR A 63 9.52 -3.35 -4.19
C TYR A 63 8.04 -3.36 -4.53
N PRO A 64 7.31 -4.45 -4.25
CA PRO A 64 5.88 -4.49 -4.46
C PRO A 64 5.20 -3.47 -3.59
N MET A 65 4.28 -2.71 -4.18
CA MET A 65 3.30 -1.97 -3.40
C MET A 65 2.45 -2.98 -2.63
N SER A 66 2.85 -3.18 -1.39
CA SER A 66 2.17 -4.00 -0.41
C SER A 66 2.36 -3.29 0.91
N THR A 67 2.49 -3.99 2.02
CA THR A 67 2.68 -3.31 3.29
C THR A 67 4.11 -2.78 3.42
N ILE A 68 4.25 -1.46 3.47
CA ILE A 68 5.47 -0.76 3.85
C ILE A 68 5.17 0.03 5.12
N ALA A 69 5.89 -0.28 6.19
CA ALA A 69 5.70 0.35 7.49
C ALA A 69 6.99 1.00 7.98
N ALA A 70 6.89 2.24 8.45
CA ALA A 70 7.99 2.97 9.03
C ALA A 70 7.48 4.02 10.03
N THR A 71 8.36 4.52 10.90
CA THR A 71 8.01 5.68 11.73
C THR A 71 7.82 6.93 10.88
N LEU A 72 7.04 7.92 11.34
CA LEU A 72 6.86 9.19 10.65
C LEU A 72 8.19 9.88 10.34
N SER A 73 9.16 9.86 11.26
CA SER A 73 10.50 10.39 11.01
C SER A 73 11.20 9.71 9.85
N THR A 74 11.15 8.38 9.82
CA THR A 74 11.79 7.58 8.77
C THR A 74 11.11 7.79 7.42
N TRP A 75 9.77 7.94 7.39
CA TRP A 75 9.05 8.33 6.17
C TRP A 75 9.51 9.68 5.62
N ARG A 76 9.71 10.68 6.49
CA ARG A 76 10.22 12.00 6.07
C ARG A 76 11.64 11.89 5.49
N GLU A 77 12.49 11.06 6.08
CA GLU A 77 13.84 10.79 5.58
C GLU A 77 13.82 10.09 4.21
N ILE A 78 13.06 8.99 4.09
CA ILE A 78 12.92 8.23 2.83
C ILE A 78 12.47 9.16 1.70
N MET A 79 11.44 9.96 1.96
CA MET A 79 10.88 10.82 0.92
C MET A 79 11.74 12.07 0.66
N GLY A 80 12.58 12.46 1.63
CA GLY A 80 13.37 13.69 1.57
C GLY A 80 12.53 14.94 1.81
N PHE A 81 11.44 14.83 2.57
CA PHE A 81 10.56 15.95 2.86
C PHE A 81 11.05 16.72 4.09
N SER A 82 11.64 17.89 3.85
CA SER A 82 12.05 18.84 4.88
C SER A 82 10.97 19.90 5.20
N SER A 83 9.96 20.02 4.34
CA SER A 83 8.90 21.05 4.41
C SER A 83 7.65 20.54 5.12
N THR A 84 7.01 21.43 5.89
CA THR A 84 5.68 21.23 6.49
C THR A 84 4.53 21.45 5.50
N ASP A 85 4.78 22.08 4.35
CA ASP A 85 3.76 22.47 3.37
C ASP A 85 3.55 21.39 2.31
N PHE A 86 2.99 20.28 2.75
CA PHE A 86 2.67 19.13 1.92
C PHE A 86 1.26 19.26 1.32
N ASN A 87 1.16 19.84 0.12
CA ASN A 87 -0.13 20.03 -0.57
C ASN A 87 -0.13 19.39 -1.98
N GLY A 88 -1.30 19.32 -2.62
CA GLY A 88 -1.46 18.69 -3.93
C GLY A 88 -0.55 19.28 -5.03
N LYS A 89 -0.32 20.60 -5.02
CA LYS A 89 0.57 21.26 -6.00
C LYS A 89 2.04 20.87 -5.80
N TYR A 90 2.47 20.71 -4.55
CA TYR A 90 3.79 20.20 -4.23
C TYR A 90 3.98 18.78 -4.77
N ILE A 91 3.02 17.88 -4.50
CA ILE A 91 3.05 16.49 -4.98
C ILE A 91 3.11 16.44 -6.51
N GLU A 92 2.26 17.22 -7.19
CA GLU A 92 2.24 17.26 -8.65
C GLU A 92 3.57 17.77 -9.24
N SER A 93 4.13 18.83 -8.66
CA SER A 93 5.42 19.40 -9.09
C SER A 93 6.56 18.42 -8.86
N TYR A 94 6.52 17.72 -7.72
CA TYR A 94 7.47 16.67 -7.36
C TYR A 94 7.41 15.50 -8.35
N LEU A 95 6.22 14.98 -8.65
CA LEU A 95 6.03 13.88 -9.62
C LEU A 95 6.47 14.30 -11.03
N LYS A 96 6.17 15.53 -11.45
CA LYS A 96 6.67 16.09 -12.72
C LYS A 96 8.20 16.17 -12.77
N ALA A 97 8.84 16.52 -11.66
CA ALA A 97 10.30 16.57 -11.58
C ALA A 97 10.94 15.16 -11.59
N GLU A 98 10.31 14.17 -10.95
CA GLU A 98 10.84 12.80 -10.85
C GLU A 98 10.54 11.93 -12.10
N PHE A 99 9.43 12.15 -12.79
CA PHE A 99 9.00 11.31 -13.93
C PHE A 99 8.90 12.05 -15.26
N GLY A 100 9.15 13.36 -15.27
CA GLY A 100 9.08 14.19 -16.46
C GLY A 100 7.67 14.30 -17.06
N LYS A 101 7.61 14.69 -18.35
CA LYS A 101 6.34 14.80 -19.09
C LYS A 101 5.72 13.44 -19.45
N THR A 102 6.47 12.35 -19.33
CA THR A 102 6.06 10.99 -19.67
C THR A 102 4.90 10.50 -18.81
N PHE A 103 4.79 10.98 -17.56
CA PHE A 103 3.72 10.63 -16.63
C PHE A 103 2.34 11.21 -17.03
N PHE A 104 2.30 12.26 -17.85
CA PHE A 104 1.07 13.02 -18.15
C PHE A 104 0.59 12.90 -19.61
N HIS A 105 1.26 12.09 -20.44
CA HIS A 105 0.85 11.86 -21.82
C HIS A 105 0.33 10.42 -21.98
N SER A 106 -0.99 10.25 -22.07
CA SER A 106 -1.57 9.12 -22.77
C SER A 106 -1.66 9.49 -24.26
N ASN A 107 -1.05 8.66 -25.12
CA ASN A 107 -1.09 8.81 -26.58
C ASN A 107 -2.39 8.28 -27.21
N ASP A 108 -3.52 8.33 -26.49
CA ASP A 108 -4.82 8.11 -27.11
C ASP A 108 -5.27 9.44 -27.69
N GLY A 109 -5.16 9.54 -29.02
CA GLY A 109 -5.22 10.73 -29.86
C GLY A 109 -6.45 11.63 -29.78
N ASP A 110 -7.28 11.59 -28.73
CA ASP A 110 -8.34 12.57 -28.45
C ASP A 110 -8.75 12.66 -26.97
N LYS A 111 -8.09 11.94 -26.04
CA LYS A 111 -8.45 11.96 -24.61
C LYS A 111 -7.39 12.64 -23.77
N LYS A 112 -7.25 13.95 -23.97
CA LYS A 112 -6.57 14.81 -22.98
C LYS A 112 -7.20 14.54 -21.62
N ASN A 113 -6.41 14.03 -20.67
CA ASN A 113 -6.71 13.84 -19.24
C ASN A 113 -7.08 12.43 -18.75
N LEU A 114 -7.03 11.36 -19.56
CA LEU A 114 -7.07 10.02 -18.97
C LEU A 114 -5.66 9.62 -18.54
N ILE A 115 -5.41 9.74 -17.23
CA ILE A 115 -4.24 9.14 -16.60
C ILE A 115 -4.44 7.62 -16.61
N ASP A 116 -3.55 6.90 -17.28
CA ASP A 116 -3.58 5.44 -17.32
C ASP A 116 -3.35 4.90 -15.90
N LYS A 117 -4.33 4.18 -15.35
CA LYS A 117 -4.28 3.62 -13.98
C LYS A 117 -3.10 2.66 -13.79
N GLY A 118 -2.75 1.89 -14.82
CA GLY A 118 -1.59 1.00 -14.79
C GLY A 118 -0.28 1.78 -14.74
N LEU A 119 -0.21 2.90 -15.47
CA LEU A 119 0.93 3.80 -15.43
C LEU A 119 1.06 4.49 -14.06
N MET A 120 -0.05 4.91 -13.44
CA MET A 120 -0.04 5.47 -12.08
C MET A 120 0.50 4.49 -11.06
N TRP A 121 -0.04 3.26 -11.05
CA TRP A 121 0.42 2.21 -10.16
C TRP A 121 1.92 1.92 -10.35
N TYR A 122 2.35 1.78 -11.60
CA TYR A 122 3.77 1.56 -11.93
C TYR A 122 4.66 2.69 -11.41
N ALA A 123 4.20 3.93 -11.54
CA ALA A 123 4.98 5.09 -11.17
C ALA A 123 5.00 5.32 -9.65
N ASP A 124 3.89 5.05 -8.94
CA ASP A 124 3.87 5.01 -7.47
C ASP A 124 4.85 3.96 -6.96
N GLN A 125 4.80 2.76 -7.53
CA GLN A 125 5.71 1.66 -7.19
C GLN A 125 7.17 2.00 -7.51
N SER A 126 7.42 2.63 -8.66
CA SER A 126 8.75 3.07 -9.08
C SER A 126 9.31 4.14 -8.14
N LEU A 127 8.48 5.12 -7.76
CA LEU A 127 8.88 6.22 -6.87
C LEU A 127 9.29 5.69 -5.52
N ILE A 128 8.41 4.89 -4.89
CA ILE A 128 8.66 4.36 -3.56
C ILE A 128 9.88 3.44 -3.56
N SER A 129 10.04 2.64 -4.62
CA SER A 129 11.17 1.73 -4.75
C SER A 129 12.49 2.47 -4.85
N TYR A 130 12.55 3.50 -5.70
CA TYR A 130 13.72 4.36 -5.83
C TYR A 130 14.08 5.04 -4.49
N LYS A 131 13.08 5.57 -3.77
CA LYS A 131 13.30 6.26 -2.50
C LYS A 131 13.78 5.33 -1.39
N ILE A 132 13.20 4.15 -1.28
CA ILE A 132 13.64 3.15 -0.29
C ILE A 132 15.05 2.65 -0.63
N ASP A 133 15.34 2.38 -1.90
CA ASP A 133 16.67 1.95 -2.34
C ASP A 133 17.75 3.02 -2.06
N ALA A 134 17.46 4.29 -2.36
CA ALA A 134 18.34 5.41 -2.03
C ALA A 134 18.53 5.57 -0.51
N TRP A 135 17.48 5.36 0.27
CA TRP A 135 17.55 5.42 1.72
C TRP A 135 18.38 4.26 2.29
N PHE A 136 18.24 3.03 1.78
CA PHE A 136 19.09 1.89 2.17
C PHE A 136 20.56 2.14 1.86
N LYS A 137 20.88 2.66 0.67
CA LYS A 137 22.26 3.02 0.30
C LYS A 137 22.86 4.07 1.25
N SER A 138 22.03 4.98 1.76
CA SER A 138 22.45 6.02 2.71
C SER A 138 22.44 5.57 4.18
N ASN A 139 21.83 4.41 4.47
CA ASN A 139 21.71 3.84 5.82
C ASN A 139 22.21 2.38 5.80
N PRO A 140 23.53 2.14 5.74
CA PRO A 140 24.11 0.81 5.55
C PRO A 140 23.94 -0.13 6.74
N ASP A 141 23.33 0.31 7.85
CA ASP A 141 22.96 -0.60 8.94
C ASP A 141 21.80 -1.49 8.47
N ASN A 142 22.14 -2.72 8.09
CA ASN A 142 21.19 -3.73 7.63
C ASN A 142 20.09 -4.07 8.66
N ARG A 143 20.22 -3.66 9.94
CA ARG A 143 19.17 -3.81 10.95
C ARG A 143 18.08 -2.74 10.85
N ALA A 144 18.38 -1.60 10.22
CA ALA A 144 17.44 -0.50 10.04
C ALA A 144 16.28 -0.86 9.09
N ALA A 145 16.47 -1.90 8.27
CA ALA A 145 15.50 -2.40 7.32
C ALA A 145 15.21 -3.87 7.57
N SER A 146 13.93 -4.24 7.55
CA SER A 146 13.52 -5.64 7.52
C SER A 146 12.67 -5.87 6.28
N THR A 147 13.02 -6.88 5.52
CA THR A 147 12.20 -7.37 4.42
C THR A 147 11.64 -8.72 4.82
N LEU A 148 10.38 -8.96 4.48
CA LEU A 148 9.78 -10.29 4.60
C LEU A 148 9.35 -10.77 3.22
N THR A 149 9.85 -11.94 2.82
CA THR A 149 9.59 -12.54 1.52
C THR A 149 8.34 -13.43 1.56
N ARG A 150 7.59 -13.46 0.45
CA ARG A 150 6.51 -14.44 0.24
C ARG A 150 7.14 -15.84 0.18
N GLY A 151 6.95 -16.64 1.26
CA GLY A 151 7.53 -17.98 1.39
C GLY A 151 8.11 -18.33 2.77
N GLY A 152 8.20 -17.37 3.70
CA GLY A 152 8.83 -17.59 5.01
C GLY A 152 7.94 -17.44 6.25
N CYS A 153 6.77 -16.79 6.17
CA CYS A 153 5.88 -16.65 7.35
C CYS A 153 4.38 -16.82 7.04
N HIS A 154 3.80 -16.20 6.00
CA HIS A 154 2.37 -16.38 5.67
C HIS A 154 2.10 -16.07 4.17
N PRO A 155 1.19 -16.78 3.45
CA PRO A 155 0.80 -16.43 2.08
C PRO A 155 -0.17 -15.23 2.03
N ARG A 156 -0.35 -14.68 0.84
CA ARG A 156 -1.43 -13.73 0.49
C ARG A 156 -2.66 -14.47 -0.05
N ILE A 157 -3.86 -14.00 0.28
CA ILE A 157 -5.08 -14.37 -0.47
C ILE A 157 -5.20 -13.44 -1.68
N ASP A 158 -4.92 -13.96 -2.87
CA ASP A 158 -5.10 -13.24 -4.13
C ASP A 158 -6.58 -13.27 -4.57
N ARG A 159 -7.02 -12.27 -5.35
CA ARG A 159 -8.41 -12.11 -5.82
C ARG A 159 -9.01 -13.39 -6.38
N SER A 160 -8.25 -14.07 -7.24
CA SER A 160 -8.66 -15.30 -7.91
C SER A 160 -8.79 -16.51 -6.99
N ALA A 161 -8.22 -16.45 -5.79
CA ALA A 161 -8.15 -17.55 -4.83
C ALA A 161 -8.97 -17.27 -3.56
N TRP A 162 -9.91 -16.32 -3.62
CA TRP A 162 -10.75 -15.99 -2.47
C TRP A 162 -11.56 -17.21 -2.00
N PRO A 163 -11.41 -17.62 -0.74
CA PRO A 163 -12.18 -18.74 -0.21
C PRO A 163 -13.65 -18.36 -0.03
N GLU A 164 -14.51 -19.36 0.04
CA GLU A 164 -15.92 -19.14 0.33
C GLU A 164 -16.12 -18.54 1.73
N PRO A 165 -17.19 -17.73 1.95
CA PRO A 165 -17.40 -16.99 3.21
C PRO A 165 -17.33 -17.86 4.47
N LYS A 166 -17.86 -19.09 4.39
CA LYS A 166 -17.86 -20.06 5.48
C LYS A 166 -16.44 -20.52 5.85
N ASP A 167 -15.50 -20.50 4.91
CA ASP A 167 -14.12 -20.96 5.10
C ASP A 167 -13.21 -19.82 5.60
N MET A 168 -13.55 -18.56 5.28
CA MET A 168 -12.87 -17.35 5.80
C MET A 168 -12.92 -17.27 7.32
N LEU A 169 -14.10 -17.52 7.92
CA LEU A 169 -14.34 -17.36 9.35
C LEU A 169 -13.86 -18.57 10.19
N ASN A 170 -13.68 -19.73 9.56
CA ASN A 170 -13.52 -21.03 10.24
C ASN A 170 -12.08 -21.56 10.34
N GLN A 171 -11.07 -20.69 10.52
CA GLN A 171 -9.68 -20.99 10.98
C GLN A 171 -8.54 -20.77 9.97
N LYS A 172 -8.79 -20.60 8.67
CA LYS A 172 -7.68 -20.49 7.69
C LYS A 172 -7.03 -19.11 7.62
N ILE A 173 -7.64 -18.06 8.17
CA ILE A 173 -7.11 -16.69 8.08
C ILE A 173 -5.74 -16.52 8.74
N ASN A 174 -5.48 -17.20 9.86
CA ASN A 174 -4.21 -17.10 10.59
C ASN A 174 -3.02 -17.68 9.80
N LEU A 175 -3.31 -18.42 8.72
CA LEU A 175 -2.28 -18.90 7.82
C LEU A 175 -1.81 -17.79 6.89
N PHE A 176 -2.64 -16.77 6.61
CA PHE A 176 -2.37 -15.69 5.67
C PHE A 176 -1.91 -14.40 6.34
N GLY A 177 -1.04 -13.66 5.65
CA GLY A 177 -0.50 -12.40 6.16
C GLY A 177 -1.23 -11.19 5.63
N ASP A 178 -1.82 -11.27 4.44
CA ASP A 178 -2.66 -10.23 3.84
C ASP A 178 -3.60 -10.81 2.78
N ALA A 179 -4.48 -9.97 2.24
CA ALA A 179 -5.34 -10.30 1.10
C ALA A 179 -5.44 -9.14 0.11
N HIS A 180 -5.48 -9.46 -1.17
CA HIS A 180 -6.05 -8.54 -2.16
C HIS A 180 -7.57 -8.49 -1.98
N VAL A 181 -8.13 -7.30 -1.91
CA VAL A 181 -9.57 -7.06 -1.95
C VAL A 181 -10.11 -7.48 -3.31
N LEU A 182 -11.25 -8.14 -3.29
CA LEU A 182 -12.03 -8.44 -4.47
C LEU A 182 -12.24 -7.20 -5.35
N GLU A 183 -12.03 -7.33 -6.66
CA GLU A 183 -12.42 -6.30 -7.62
C GLU A 183 -13.92 -6.03 -7.46
N GLU A 184 -14.30 -4.76 -7.41
CA GLU A 184 -15.71 -4.38 -7.17
C GLU A 184 -16.30 -5.11 -5.95
N GLY A 185 -15.55 -5.19 -4.85
CA GLY A 185 -15.96 -5.91 -3.64
C GLY A 185 -17.31 -5.46 -3.04
N TYR A 186 -17.87 -4.34 -3.49
CA TYR A 186 -19.21 -3.86 -3.17
C TYR A 186 -20.34 -4.49 -4.02
N ALA A 187 -20.03 -5.14 -5.16
CA ALA A 187 -21.02 -5.77 -6.03
C ALA A 187 -21.79 -6.90 -5.32
N HIS A 188 -23.05 -7.15 -5.70
CA HIS A 188 -23.98 -8.01 -4.96
C HIS A 188 -23.43 -9.42 -4.63
N GLY A 189 -22.68 -10.06 -5.54
CA GLY A 189 -22.05 -11.36 -5.27
C GLY A 189 -20.71 -11.29 -4.53
N GLN A 190 -19.98 -10.19 -4.68
CA GLN A 190 -18.65 -10.02 -4.09
C GLN A 190 -18.72 -9.48 -2.66
N TRP A 191 -19.75 -8.71 -2.33
CA TRP A 191 -19.97 -8.15 -0.99
C TRP A 191 -20.13 -9.23 0.08
N GLU A 192 -20.92 -10.26 -0.19
CA GLU A 192 -21.11 -11.37 0.75
C GLU A 192 -19.82 -12.17 0.96
N LYS A 193 -18.95 -12.22 -0.06
CA LYS A 193 -17.59 -12.78 0.05
C LYS A 193 -16.64 -11.87 0.81
N PHE A 194 -16.72 -10.55 0.61
CA PHE A 194 -15.87 -9.55 1.22
C PHE A 194 -16.19 -9.27 2.69
N ARG A 195 -17.47 -9.29 3.09
CA ARG A 195 -17.91 -8.95 4.46
C ARG A 195 -17.17 -9.72 5.57
N PRO A 196 -16.93 -11.04 5.47
CA PRO A 196 -16.07 -11.77 6.40
C PRO A 196 -14.70 -11.12 6.64
N LEU A 197 -14.07 -10.55 5.60
CA LEU A 197 -12.78 -9.86 5.71
C LEU A 197 -12.88 -8.65 6.65
N ILE A 198 -13.91 -7.82 6.47
CA ILE A 198 -14.14 -6.63 7.31
C ILE A 198 -14.34 -7.04 8.77
N GLN A 199 -15.06 -8.14 9.01
CA GLN A 199 -15.28 -8.69 10.35
C GLN A 199 -13.98 -9.22 10.99
N LEU A 200 -13.04 -9.70 10.18
CA LEU A 200 -11.75 -10.19 10.66
C LEU A 200 -10.82 -9.03 11.04
N VAL A 201 -10.80 -7.97 10.23
CA VAL A 201 -9.96 -6.79 10.44
C VAL A 201 -10.48 -5.92 11.58
N PHE A 202 -11.79 -5.67 11.59
CA PHE A 202 -12.46 -4.81 12.55
C PHE A 202 -13.30 -5.68 13.49
N LYS A 203 -13.13 -5.51 14.80
CA LYS A 203 -13.89 -6.25 15.82
C LYS A 203 -14.83 -5.32 16.60
N GLY A 204 -15.90 -5.89 17.15
CA GLY A 204 -16.82 -5.19 18.07
C GLY A 204 -17.54 -3.99 17.45
N SER A 205 -17.63 -2.89 18.19
CA SER A 205 -18.38 -1.68 17.77
C SER A 205 -17.84 -1.04 16.49
N LYS A 206 -16.53 -1.15 16.21
CA LYS A 206 -15.91 -0.66 14.97
C LYS A 206 -16.40 -1.42 13.74
N TYR A 207 -16.57 -2.74 13.86
CA TYR A 207 -17.16 -3.56 12.80
C TYR A 207 -18.60 -3.13 12.50
N ALA A 208 -19.43 -2.98 13.54
CA ALA A 208 -20.83 -2.61 13.37
C ALA A 208 -21.00 -1.26 12.65
N LEU A 209 -20.17 -0.27 12.99
CA LEU A 209 -20.18 1.03 12.34
C LEU A 209 -19.71 0.96 10.88
N LEU A 210 -18.59 0.27 10.61
CA LEU A 210 -18.05 0.16 9.26
C LEU A 210 -18.96 -0.65 8.36
N ARG A 211 -19.52 -1.76 8.85
CA ARG A 211 -20.52 -2.55 8.15
C ARG A 211 -21.67 -1.68 7.66
N LYS A 212 -22.28 -0.87 8.54
CA LYS A 212 -23.37 0.05 8.15
C LYS A 212 -22.95 1.02 7.05
N ARG A 213 -21.73 1.55 7.10
CA ARG A 213 -21.21 2.47 6.08
C ARG A 213 -21.00 1.79 4.74
N PHE A 214 -20.44 0.58 4.73
CA PHE A 214 -20.25 -0.17 3.49
C PHE A 214 -21.57 -0.68 2.91
N ASP A 215 -22.52 -1.10 3.76
CA ASP A 215 -23.88 -1.47 3.33
C ASP A 215 -24.58 -0.25 2.67
N GLN A 216 -24.42 0.96 3.24
CA GLN A 216 -24.94 2.19 2.65
C GLN A 216 -24.24 2.54 1.34
N PHE A 217 -22.90 2.53 1.31
CA PHE A 217 -22.13 2.79 0.09
C PHE A 217 -22.53 1.85 -1.05
N ARG A 218 -22.79 0.57 -0.74
CA ARG A 218 -23.30 -0.40 -1.71
C ARG A 218 -24.66 0.02 -2.26
N ILE A 219 -25.59 0.40 -1.39
CA ILE A 219 -26.93 0.86 -1.81
C ILE A 219 -26.79 2.05 -2.76
N ASP A 220 -25.96 3.02 -2.40
CA ASP A 220 -25.73 4.22 -3.19
C ASP A 220 -25.05 3.89 -4.53
N TYR A 221 -24.08 2.97 -4.54
CA TYR A 221 -23.35 2.56 -5.74
C TYR A 221 -24.21 1.75 -6.70
N VAL A 222 -25.07 0.85 -6.20
CA VAL A 222 -25.96 0.02 -7.05
C VAL A 222 -27.15 0.82 -7.59
N ALA A 223 -27.49 1.94 -6.95
CA ALA A 223 -28.56 2.84 -7.39
C ALA A 223 -28.15 3.77 -8.55
N HIS A 224 -26.87 3.78 -8.92
CA HIS A 224 -26.27 4.65 -9.95
C HIS A 224 -25.46 3.84 -10.95
#